data_AF-M4NAG7-F1
#
_entry.id   AF-M4NAG7-F1
#
_cell.length_a   1.000
_cell.length_b   1.000
_cell.length_c   1.000
_cell.angle_alpha   90.00
_cell.angle_beta   90.00
_cell.angle_gamma   90.00
#
_symmetry.space_group_name_H-M   'P 1'
#
loop_
_entity.id
_entity.type
_entity.pdbx_description
1 polymer ?
#
loop_
_entity_poly.entity_id
_entity_poly.type
_entity_poly.pdbx_seq_one_letter_code
_entity_poly.pdbx_strand_id
1 'polypeptide(L)'
;MTRFTEGRYRSRVALAMVLYVVVLLLAWPLVRGAASLPLRVVLALLPTLPVFYVIWQMAQRVRHGDELEQRTHLIALGASTAVVGVASLVGGFLAAAGVVPLDGSILLWVFPLMVVGYQVARWWVVRHYGNEPACAGDEAGIALRWRILLVAGLIAVVGWLAWRRHDAFDTGLFVGMAAAAVLVVLVQGILHWRRRRAAGGQPRDA
;
A
#
# COMPACT_ATOMS: atom_id res chain seq x y z
N MET A 1 10.42 6.49 27.90
CA MET A 1 9.78 6.81 26.60
C MET A 1 10.35 5.87 25.55
N THR A 2 9.58 4.87 25.10
CA THR A 2 10.04 3.85 24.16
C THR A 2 10.01 4.42 22.75
N ARG A 3 11.19 4.74 22.20
CA ARG A 3 11.34 5.00 20.75
C ARG A 3 10.63 3.87 20.01
N PHE A 4 9.68 4.18 19.12
CA PHE A 4 9.11 3.19 18.21
C PHE A 4 10.25 2.67 17.34
N THR A 5 10.80 1.52 17.69
CA THR A 5 11.85 0.87 16.89
C THR A 5 11.26 0.63 15.49
N GLU A 6 11.86 1.20 14.44
CA GLU A 6 11.32 1.18 13.08
C GLU A 6 10.97 -0.24 12.61
N GLY A 7 11.75 -1.24 13.03
CA GLY A 7 11.49 -2.65 12.77
C GLY A 7 10.15 -3.14 13.32
N ARG A 8 9.73 -2.69 14.51
CA ARG A 8 8.46 -3.11 15.15
C ARG A 8 7.25 -2.51 14.45
N TYR A 9 7.32 -1.23 14.07
CA TYR A 9 6.28 -0.58 13.26
C TYR A 9 6.13 -1.32 11.92
N ARG A 10 7.25 -1.59 11.25
CA ARG A 10 7.25 -2.29 9.96
C ARG A 10 6.69 -3.70 10.04
N SER A 11 7.04 -4.46 11.06
CA SER A 11 6.49 -5.81 11.27
C SER A 11 4.99 -5.77 11.60
N ARG A 12 4.52 -4.80 12.39
CA ARG A 12 3.08 -4.63 12.68
C ARG A 12 2.27 -4.26 11.44
N VAL A 13 2.77 -3.34 10.62
CA VAL A 13 2.13 -2.97 9.35
C VAL A 13 2.16 -4.17 8.38
N ALA A 14 3.27 -4.89 8.27
CA ALA A 14 3.36 -6.08 7.43
C ALA A 14 2.38 -7.18 7.88
N LEU A 15 2.30 -7.44 9.19
CA LEU A 15 1.35 -8.39 9.77
C LEU A 15 -0.10 -7.97 9.47
N ALA A 16 -0.43 -6.68 9.60
CA ALA A 16 -1.76 -6.17 9.30
C ALA A 16 -2.12 -6.34 7.81
N MET A 17 -1.14 -6.17 6.90
CA MET A 17 -1.36 -6.41 5.47
C MET A 17 -1.56 -7.90 5.14
N VAL A 18 -0.81 -8.79 5.79
CA VAL A 18 -1.05 -10.24 5.67
C VAL A 18 -2.45 -10.57 6.17
N LEU A 19 -2.84 -10.03 7.33
CA LEU A 19 -4.18 -10.24 7.89
C LEU A 19 -5.27 -9.70 6.95
N TYR A 20 -5.07 -8.52 6.36
CA TYR A 20 -5.97 -7.95 5.36
C TYR A 20 -6.21 -8.92 4.19
N VAL A 21 -5.13 -9.46 3.59
CA VAL A 21 -5.23 -10.41 2.47
C VAL A 21 -5.94 -11.69 2.90
N VAL A 22 -5.57 -12.25 4.06
CA VAL A 22 -6.22 -13.46 4.60
C VAL A 22 -7.71 -13.24 4.83
N VAL A 23 -8.09 -12.12 5.46
CA VAL A 23 -9.48 -11.75 5.69
C VAL A 23 -10.22 -11.59 4.38
N LEU A 24 -9.63 -10.96 3.36
CA LEU A 24 -10.25 -10.81 2.05
C LEU A 24 -10.57 -12.17 1.41
N LEU A 25 -9.60 -13.10 1.40
CA LEU A 25 -9.74 -14.44 0.80
C LEU A 25 -10.73 -15.34 1.52
N LEU A 26 -10.86 -15.17 2.85
CA LEU A 26 -11.78 -15.95 3.67
C LEU A 26 -13.17 -15.34 3.72
N ALA A 27 -13.29 -14.02 3.86
CA ALA A 27 -14.58 -13.36 4.01
C ALA A 27 -15.40 -13.37 2.71
N TRP A 28 -14.78 -13.15 1.56
CA TRP A 28 -15.50 -13.03 0.29
C TRP A 28 -16.40 -14.21 -0.09
N PRO A 29 -15.97 -15.49 -0.01
CA PRO A 29 -16.88 -16.62 -0.24
C PRO A 29 -18.00 -16.71 0.80
N LEU A 30 -17.70 -16.37 2.06
CA LEU A 30 -18.70 -16.38 3.14
C LEU A 30 -19.75 -15.28 2.95
N VAL A 31 -19.38 -14.12 2.40
CA VAL A 31 -20.33 -13.04 2.02
C VAL A 31 -21.34 -13.55 0.99
N ARG A 32 -20.89 -14.34 0.00
CA ARG A 32 -21.77 -14.86 -1.06
C ARG A 32 -22.72 -15.94 -0.56
N GLY A 33 -22.31 -16.73 0.44
CA GLY A 33 -23.14 -17.78 1.06
C GLY A 33 -24.01 -17.32 2.23
N ALA A 34 -23.87 -16.07 2.70
CA ALA A 34 -24.61 -15.56 3.84
C ALA A 34 -26.07 -15.24 3.46
N ALA A 35 -27.02 -16.00 4.04
CA ALA A 35 -28.45 -15.79 3.83
C ALA A 35 -29.00 -14.53 4.53
N SER A 36 -28.38 -14.09 5.63
CA SER A 36 -28.83 -12.94 6.41
C SER A 36 -28.07 -11.66 6.04
N LEU A 37 -28.81 -10.59 5.79
CA LEU A 37 -28.28 -9.25 5.52
C LEU A 37 -27.30 -8.74 6.58
N PRO A 38 -27.56 -8.85 7.91
CA PRO A 38 -26.60 -8.39 8.91
C PRO A 38 -25.27 -9.15 8.87
N LEU A 39 -25.29 -10.46 8.64
CA LEU A 39 -24.07 -11.26 8.51
C LEU A 39 -23.25 -10.84 7.29
N ARG A 40 -23.94 -10.58 6.17
CA ARG A 40 -23.30 -10.12 4.92
C ARG A 40 -22.61 -8.77 5.10
N VAL A 41 -23.22 -7.83 5.83
CA VAL A 41 -22.62 -6.53 6.15
C VAL A 41 -21.36 -6.69 7.02
N VAL A 42 -21.44 -7.48 8.09
CA VAL A 42 -20.29 -7.73 8.98
C VAL A 42 -19.12 -8.33 8.20
N LEU A 43 -19.38 -9.34 7.37
CA LEU A 43 -18.34 -10.00 6.57
C LEU A 43 -17.75 -9.08 5.50
N ALA A 44 -18.56 -8.20 4.88
CA ALA A 44 -18.09 -7.24 3.90
C ALA A 44 -17.21 -6.13 4.50
N LEU A 45 -17.47 -5.75 5.76
CA LEU A 45 -16.69 -4.74 6.47
C LEU A 45 -15.45 -5.29 7.18
N LEU A 46 -15.38 -6.60 7.42
CA LEU A 46 -14.25 -7.26 8.09
C LEU A 46 -12.86 -6.87 7.55
N PRO A 47 -12.61 -6.78 6.22
CA PRO A 47 -11.30 -6.36 5.69
C PRO A 47 -10.96 -4.90 5.96
N THR A 48 -11.88 -4.07 6.45
CA THR A 48 -11.58 -2.67 6.82
C THR A 48 -10.84 -2.57 8.15
N LEU A 49 -11.00 -3.55 9.06
CA LEU A 49 -10.39 -3.51 10.40
C LEU A 49 -8.85 -3.46 10.35
N PRO A 50 -8.14 -4.29 9.55
CA PRO A 50 -6.70 -4.17 9.42
C PRO A 50 -6.26 -2.82 8.84
N VAL A 51 -7.05 -2.23 7.94
CA VAL A 51 -6.76 -0.91 7.36
C VAL A 51 -6.83 0.18 8.43
N PHE A 52 -7.87 0.17 9.28
CA PHE A 52 -7.95 1.08 10.42
C PHE A 52 -6.77 0.95 11.36
N TYR A 53 -6.31 -0.28 11.62
CA TYR A 53 -5.12 -0.51 12.44
C TYR A 53 -3.86 0.11 11.80
N VAL A 54 -3.68 0.00 10.48
CA VAL A 54 -2.55 0.61 9.77
C VAL A 54 -2.61 2.14 9.84
N ILE A 55 -3.79 2.72 9.63
CA ILE A 55 -4.01 4.17 9.77
C ILE A 55 -3.68 4.63 11.19
N TRP A 56 -4.11 3.87 12.20
CA TRP A 56 -3.79 4.14 13.60
C TRP A 56 -2.28 4.10 13.87
N GLN A 57 -1.57 3.08 13.39
CA GLN A 57 -0.11 3.01 13.52
C GLN A 57 0.57 4.19 12.82
N MET A 58 0.08 4.60 11.65
CA MET A 58 0.58 5.77 10.93
C MET A 58 0.36 7.06 11.73
N ALA A 59 -0.84 7.27 12.27
CA ALA A 59 -1.14 8.42 13.11
C ALA A 59 -0.26 8.47 14.36
N GLN A 60 -0.03 7.32 15.01
CA GLN A 60 0.91 7.23 16.12
C GLN A 60 2.32 7.62 15.69
N ARG A 61 2.80 7.15 14.54
CA ARG A 61 4.12 7.52 14.03
C ARG A 61 4.25 9.02 13.80
N VAL A 62 3.27 9.64 13.12
CA VAL A 62 3.29 11.08 12.86
C VAL A 62 3.32 11.86 14.17
N ARG A 63 2.47 11.52 15.15
CA ARG A 63 2.40 12.20 16.45
C ARG A 63 3.69 12.15 17.27
N HIS A 64 4.50 11.10 17.11
CA HIS A 64 5.77 10.95 17.82
C HIS A 64 6.98 11.42 17.00
N GLY A 65 6.75 11.89 15.77
CA GLY A 65 7.79 12.45 14.90
C GLY A 65 8.11 13.89 15.27
N ASP A 66 9.26 14.36 14.79
CA ASP A 66 9.70 15.74 14.91
C ASP A 66 8.80 16.70 14.10
N GLU A 67 8.86 18.00 14.36
CA GLU A 67 8.04 19.03 13.72
C GLU A 67 8.20 19.03 12.19
N LEU A 68 9.43 18.86 11.70
CA LEU A 68 9.70 18.77 10.26
C LEU A 68 9.10 17.50 9.63
N GLU A 69 9.13 16.37 10.34
CA GLU A 69 8.49 15.13 9.89
C GLU A 69 6.97 15.26 9.86
N GLN A 70 6.37 15.85 10.91
CA GLN A 70 4.95 16.12 11.00
C GLN A 70 4.48 17.06 9.88
N ARG A 71 5.20 18.15 9.64
CA ARG A 71 4.91 19.09 8.55
C ARG A 71 4.97 18.41 7.19
N THR A 72 5.99 17.57 6.96
CA THR A 72 6.12 16.80 5.72
C THR A 72 4.93 15.87 5.51
N HIS A 73 4.51 15.17 6.57
CA HIS A 73 3.33 14.29 6.52
C HIS A 73 2.04 15.06 6.27
N LEU A 74 1.87 16.22 6.89
CA LEU A 74 0.69 17.07 6.71
C LEU A 74 0.59 17.60 5.28
N ILE A 75 1.68 18.12 4.71
CA ILE A 75 1.71 18.60 3.32
C ILE A 75 1.40 17.45 2.36
N ALA A 76 2.01 16.28 2.58
CA ALA A 76 1.79 15.11 1.73
C ALA A 76 0.34 14.59 1.79
N LEU A 77 -0.25 14.51 2.98
CA LEU A 77 -1.64 14.11 3.17
C LEU A 77 -2.59 15.14 2.56
N GLY A 78 -2.34 16.44 2.79
CA GLY A 78 -3.12 17.53 2.23
C GLY A 78 -3.15 17.51 0.70
N ALA A 79 -1.98 17.42 0.06
CA ALA A 79 -1.85 17.33 -1.39
C ALA A 79 -2.57 16.09 -1.95
N SER A 80 -2.37 14.92 -1.34
CA SER A 80 -3.04 13.69 -1.77
C SER A 80 -4.56 13.77 -1.65
N THR A 81 -5.05 14.27 -0.51
CA THR A 81 -6.48 14.39 -0.25
C THR A 81 -7.14 15.38 -1.20
N ALA A 82 -6.47 16.51 -1.48
CA ALA A 82 -6.95 17.50 -2.46
C ALA A 82 -7.05 16.90 -3.87
N VAL A 83 -5.99 16.24 -4.35
CA VAL A 83 -5.98 15.63 -5.69
C VAL A 83 -7.06 14.55 -5.83
N VAL A 84 -7.13 13.62 -4.89
CA VAL A 84 -8.10 12.52 -4.94
C VAL A 84 -9.52 13.01 -4.72
N GLY A 85 -9.73 13.99 -3.84
CA GLY A 85 -11.03 14.61 -3.58
C GLY A 85 -11.57 15.33 -4.81
N VAL A 86 -10.75 16.15 -5.46
CA VAL A 86 -11.12 16.84 -6.71
C VAL A 86 -11.38 15.84 -7.82
N ALA A 87 -10.53 14.82 -7.99
CA ALA A 87 -10.73 13.77 -8.99
C ALA A 87 -12.05 13.00 -8.76
N SER A 88 -12.37 12.69 -7.49
CA SER A 88 -13.63 12.03 -7.12
C SER A 88 -14.84 12.93 -7.40
N LEU A 89 -14.74 14.24 -7.13
CA LEU A 89 -15.80 15.20 -7.41
C LEU A 89 -16.06 15.33 -8.93
N VAL A 90 -14.99 15.45 -9.71
CA VAL A 90 -15.06 15.48 -11.18
C VAL A 90 -15.70 14.18 -11.70
N GLY A 91 -15.22 13.02 -11.25
CA GLY A 91 -15.82 11.73 -11.61
C GLY A 91 -17.30 11.63 -11.24
N GLY A 92 -17.67 12.13 -10.05
CA GLY A 92 -19.06 12.19 -9.58
C GLY A 92 -19.96 13.04 -10.48
N PHE A 93 -19.51 14.22 -10.90
CA PHE A 93 -20.25 15.06 -11.85
C PHE A 93 -20.38 14.41 -13.23
N LEU A 94 -19.31 13.79 -13.74
CA LEU A 94 -19.34 13.07 -15.02
C LEU A 94 -20.33 11.89 -14.99
N ALA A 95 -20.40 11.16 -13.87
CA ALA A 95 -21.37 10.09 -13.69
C ALA A 95 -22.80 10.62 -13.54
N ALA A 96 -23.00 11.70 -12.77
CA ALA A 96 -24.31 12.32 -12.60
C ALA A 96 -24.87 12.88 -13.92
N ALA A 97 -24.01 13.39 -14.79
CA ALA A 97 -24.38 13.87 -16.13
C ALA A 97 -24.57 12.73 -17.15
N GLY A 98 -24.38 11.46 -16.77
CA GLY A 98 -24.49 10.31 -17.67
C GLY A 98 -23.37 10.20 -18.70
N VAL A 99 -22.28 10.96 -18.56
CA VAL A 99 -21.15 10.97 -19.50
C VAL A 99 -20.29 9.71 -19.33
N VAL A 100 -20.11 9.24 -18.09
CA VAL A 100 -19.32 8.04 -17.78
C VAL A 100 -20.11 7.12 -16.85
N PRO A 101 -20.34 5.84 -17.22
CA PRO A 101 -20.95 4.88 -16.31
C PRO A 101 -19.92 4.49 -15.23
N LEU A 102 -20.08 4.99 -14.02
CA LEU A 102 -19.29 4.61 -12.85
C LEU A 102 -20.09 3.66 -11.97
N ASP A 103 -19.54 2.48 -11.72
CA ASP A 103 -20.07 1.52 -10.75
C ASP A 103 -19.44 1.72 -9.36
N GLY A 104 -20.08 1.20 -8.30
CA GLY A 104 -19.64 1.30 -6.91
C GLY A 104 -18.24 0.70 -6.66
N SER A 105 -17.76 -0.15 -7.55
CA SER A 105 -16.37 -0.63 -7.57
C SER A 105 -15.32 0.50 -7.62
N ILE A 106 -15.66 1.70 -8.12
CA ILE A 106 -14.75 2.86 -8.13
C ILE A 106 -14.33 3.30 -6.72
N LEU A 107 -15.19 3.10 -5.70
CA LEU A 107 -14.88 3.48 -4.32
C LEU A 107 -13.71 2.68 -3.74
N LEU A 108 -13.47 1.46 -4.25
CA LEU A 108 -12.35 0.62 -3.84
C LEU A 108 -11.00 1.24 -4.23
N TRP A 109 -10.97 2.11 -5.24
CA TRP A 109 -9.76 2.76 -5.75
C TRP A 109 -9.40 4.07 -5.05
N VAL A 110 -10.36 4.68 -4.33
CA VAL A 110 -10.15 5.96 -3.64
C VAL A 110 -9.02 5.85 -2.63
N PHE A 111 -9.04 4.82 -1.77
CA PHE A 111 -8.03 4.63 -0.75
C PHE A 111 -6.63 4.32 -1.35
N PRO A 112 -6.47 3.37 -2.29
CA PRO A 112 -5.20 3.16 -2.99
C PRO A 112 -4.65 4.42 -3.65
N LEU A 113 -5.49 5.20 -4.34
CA LEU A 113 -5.06 6.43 -5.00
C LEU A 113 -4.58 7.47 -3.99
N MET A 114 -5.24 7.56 -2.84
CA MET A 114 -4.83 8.44 -1.75
C MET A 114 -3.50 8.01 -1.12
N VAL A 115 -3.25 6.70 -0.97
CA VAL A 115 -1.94 6.20 -0.50
C VAL A 115 -0.85 6.52 -1.52
N VAL A 116 -1.09 6.28 -2.81
CA VAL A 116 -0.13 6.59 -3.88
C VAL A 116 0.17 8.09 -3.93
N GLY A 117 -0.86 8.93 -3.96
CA GLY A 117 -0.71 10.39 -3.96
C GLY A 117 0.07 10.89 -2.75
N TYR A 118 -0.17 10.31 -1.57
CA TYR A 118 0.55 10.64 -0.36
C TYR A 118 2.05 10.30 -0.47
N GLN A 119 2.40 9.12 -1.01
CA GLN A 119 3.80 8.72 -1.15
C GLN A 119 4.54 9.58 -2.17
N VAL A 120 3.89 9.92 -3.29
CA VAL A 120 4.46 10.81 -4.31
C VAL A 120 4.67 12.21 -3.73
N ALA A 121 3.66 12.77 -3.07
CA ALA A 121 3.75 14.09 -2.46
C ALA A 121 4.83 14.12 -1.37
N ARG A 122 4.89 13.11 -0.50
CA ARG A 122 5.92 13.00 0.53
C ARG A 122 7.32 12.94 -0.07
N TRP A 123 7.52 12.14 -1.10
CA TRP A 123 8.81 12.03 -1.77
C TRP A 123 9.26 13.35 -2.40
N TRP A 124 8.33 14.09 -3.02
CA TRP A 124 8.60 15.41 -3.58
C TRP A 124 8.98 16.43 -2.49
N VAL A 125 8.22 16.47 -1.39
CA VAL A 125 8.48 17.36 -0.26
C VAL A 125 9.83 17.07 0.41
N VAL A 126 10.15 15.79 0.64
CA VAL A 126 11.44 15.40 1.25
C VAL A 126 12.62 15.84 0.38
N ARG A 127 12.51 15.68 -0.95
CA ARG A 127 13.55 16.15 -1.87
C ARG A 127 13.70 17.66 -1.88
N HIS A 128 12.60 18.39 -1.74
CA HIS A 128 12.62 19.85 -1.72
C HIS A 128 13.33 20.41 -0.48
N TYR A 129 13.18 19.77 0.68
CA TYR A 129 13.87 20.16 1.90
C TYR A 129 15.35 19.75 1.98
N GLY A 130 15.94 19.25 0.88
CA GLY A 130 17.37 18.92 0.83
C GLY A 130 17.77 17.70 1.67
N ASN A 131 16.80 16.97 2.24
CA ASN A 131 17.08 15.67 2.83
C ASN A 131 17.44 14.71 1.71
N GLU A 132 18.72 14.39 1.59
CA GLU A 132 19.11 13.20 0.86
C GLU A 132 18.28 12.03 1.42
N PRO A 133 17.61 11.23 0.56
CA PRO A 133 17.05 9.96 1.01
C PRO A 133 18.14 8.97 1.46
N ALA A 134 19.41 9.40 1.53
CA ALA A 134 20.60 8.66 1.94
C ALA A 134 20.56 8.26 3.43
N CYS A 135 19.88 9.01 4.31
CA CYS A 135 19.68 8.59 5.71
C CYS A 135 18.45 7.70 5.93
N ALA A 136 17.88 7.11 4.86
CA ALA A 136 17.02 5.94 4.94
C ALA A 136 17.74 4.68 4.41
N GLY A 137 19.06 4.67 4.53
CA GLY A 137 19.91 3.52 4.37
C GLY A 137 19.91 2.64 5.62
N ASP A 138 19.36 1.44 5.47
CA ASP A 138 20.01 0.22 5.96
C ASP A 138 19.85 -0.26 7.42
N GLU A 139 18.77 0.04 8.15
CA GLU A 139 18.55 -0.64 9.45
C GLU A 139 17.12 -1.14 9.69
N ALA A 140 16.74 -2.24 9.00
CA ALA A 140 15.68 -3.14 9.48
C ALA A 140 15.74 -4.52 8.81
N GLY A 141 16.79 -5.30 9.13
CA GLY A 141 16.71 -6.65 9.71
C GLY A 141 15.79 -7.72 9.09
N ILE A 142 15.39 -7.61 7.82
CA ILE A 142 14.92 -8.73 7.00
C ILE A 142 15.53 -8.50 5.62
N ALA A 143 16.43 -9.38 5.19
CA ALA A 143 17.10 -9.28 3.91
C ALA A 143 16.05 -9.04 2.81
N LEU A 144 16.29 -8.07 1.92
CA LEU A 144 15.38 -7.71 0.82
C LEU A 144 14.87 -8.95 0.06
N ARG A 145 15.73 -9.97 -0.06
CA ARG A 145 15.42 -11.30 -0.59
C ARG A 145 14.26 -11.99 0.15
N TRP A 146 14.29 -12.05 1.48
CA TRP A 146 13.23 -12.63 2.29
C TRP A 146 11.91 -11.85 2.20
N ARG A 147 11.96 -10.53 2.06
CA ARG A 147 10.74 -9.73 1.80
C ARG A 147 10.12 -10.04 0.44
N ILE A 148 10.95 -10.14 -0.60
CA ILE A 148 10.50 -10.52 -1.94
C ILE A 148 9.94 -11.94 -1.91
N LEU A 149 10.58 -12.87 -1.21
CA LEU A 149 10.10 -14.26 -1.06
C LEU A 149 8.78 -14.35 -0.28
N LEU A 150 8.58 -13.53 0.77
CA LEU A 150 7.32 -13.51 1.50
C LEU A 150 6.18 -12.92 0.67
N VAL A 151 6.45 -11.86 -0.09
CA VAL A 151 5.47 -11.27 -1.02
C VAL A 151 5.16 -12.24 -2.16
N ALA A 152 6.18 -12.87 -2.76
CA ALA A 152 6.02 -13.86 -3.81
C ALA A 152 5.30 -15.13 -3.31
N GLY A 153 5.61 -15.59 -2.09
CA GLY A 153 4.95 -16.72 -1.44
C GLY A 153 3.49 -16.41 -1.12
N LEU A 154 3.19 -15.21 -0.60
CA LEU A 154 1.82 -14.76 -0.38
C LEU A 154 1.04 -14.70 -1.69
N ILE A 155 1.64 -14.15 -2.76
CA ILE A 155 1.04 -14.09 -4.09
C ILE A 155 0.84 -15.49 -4.69
N ALA A 156 1.78 -16.41 -4.50
CA ALA A 156 1.68 -17.78 -4.98
C ALA A 156 0.57 -18.55 -4.24
N VAL A 157 0.46 -18.39 -2.92
CA VAL A 157 -0.61 -19.00 -2.11
C VAL A 157 -1.97 -18.40 -2.48
N VAL A 158 -2.04 -17.08 -2.62
CA VAL A 158 -3.25 -16.36 -3.07
C VAL A 158 -3.65 -16.82 -4.48
N GLY A 159 -2.70 -16.90 -5.41
CA GLY A 159 -2.91 -17.35 -6.78
C GLY A 159 -3.32 -18.82 -6.87
N TRP A 160 -2.76 -19.69 -6.03
CA TRP A 160 -3.18 -21.09 -5.93
C TRP A 160 -4.61 -21.19 -5.37
N LEU A 161 -4.92 -20.52 -4.26
CA LEU A 161 -6.27 -20.50 -3.69
C LEU A 161 -7.31 -19.94 -4.67
N ALA A 162 -6.94 -18.95 -5.48
CA ALA A 162 -7.79 -18.37 -6.51
C ALA A 162 -7.98 -19.29 -7.72
N TRP A 163 -6.91 -19.91 -8.22
CA TRP A 163 -7.00 -20.92 -9.30
C TRP A 163 -7.92 -22.07 -8.88
N ARG A 164 -7.83 -22.51 -7.62
CA ARG A 164 -8.68 -23.57 -7.09
C ARG A 164 -10.18 -23.20 -7.03
N ARG A 165 -10.55 -21.92 -7.18
CA ARG A 165 -11.92 -21.42 -6.95
C ARG A 165 -12.70 -21.00 -8.22
N HIS A 166 -12.11 -21.08 -9.42
CA HIS A 166 -12.82 -20.97 -10.73
C HIS A 166 -13.80 -19.78 -10.92
N ASP A 167 -13.58 -18.62 -10.28
CA ASP A 167 -14.40 -17.41 -10.50
C ASP A 167 -13.69 -16.38 -11.41
N ALA A 168 -14.40 -15.85 -12.42
CA ALA A 168 -13.87 -14.95 -13.44
C ALA A 168 -13.57 -13.52 -12.94
N PHE A 169 -14.26 -13.06 -11.89
CA PHE A 169 -14.02 -11.75 -11.25
C PHE A 169 -12.73 -11.76 -10.41
N ASP A 170 -12.43 -12.89 -9.81
CA ASP A 170 -11.27 -13.11 -8.96
C ASP A 170 -9.98 -13.05 -9.81
N THR A 171 -9.98 -13.62 -11.02
CA THR A 171 -8.80 -13.65 -11.91
C THR A 171 -8.31 -12.27 -12.34
N GLY A 172 -9.20 -11.32 -12.65
CA GLY A 172 -8.81 -9.95 -13.05
C GLY A 172 -8.14 -9.15 -11.92
N LEU A 173 -8.70 -9.24 -10.70
CA LEU A 173 -8.14 -8.60 -9.51
C LEU A 173 -6.78 -9.22 -9.13
N PHE A 174 -6.64 -10.55 -9.26
CA PHE A 174 -5.40 -11.25 -8.96
C PHE A 174 -4.28 -10.98 -9.97
N VAL A 175 -4.60 -10.87 -11.26
CA VAL A 175 -3.63 -10.44 -12.29
C VAL A 175 -3.19 -9.00 -12.04
N GLY A 176 -4.12 -8.10 -11.66
CA GLY A 176 -3.79 -6.72 -11.31
C GLY A 176 -2.86 -6.61 -10.09
N MET A 177 -3.12 -7.36 -9.02
CA MET A 177 -2.26 -7.39 -7.84
C MET A 177 -0.89 -8.04 -8.11
N ALA A 178 -0.84 -9.10 -8.92
CA ALA A 178 0.41 -9.72 -9.35
C ALA A 178 1.25 -8.76 -10.20
N ALA A 179 0.63 -8.05 -11.15
CA ALA A 179 1.30 -7.04 -11.98
C ALA A 179 1.86 -5.88 -11.14
N ALA A 180 1.09 -5.38 -10.17
CA ALA A 180 1.55 -4.33 -9.26
C ALA A 180 2.74 -4.81 -8.39
N ALA A 181 2.71 -6.05 -7.91
CA ALA A 181 3.81 -6.61 -7.15
C ALA A 181 5.08 -6.82 -8.01
N VAL A 182 4.92 -7.32 -9.24
CA VAL A 182 6.02 -7.45 -10.21
C VAL A 182 6.63 -6.08 -10.51
N LEU A 183 5.79 -5.04 -10.71
CA LEU A 183 6.26 -3.68 -10.91
C LEU A 183 7.08 -3.17 -9.72
N VAL A 184 6.60 -3.40 -8.49
CA VAL A 184 7.33 -3.03 -7.27
C VAL A 184 8.67 -3.76 -7.17
N VAL A 185 8.70 -5.07 -7.48
CA VAL A 185 9.94 -5.87 -7.48
C VAL A 185 10.92 -5.41 -8.55
N LEU A 186 10.44 -5.11 -9.77
CA LEU A 186 11.25 -4.59 -10.86
C LEU A 186 11.83 -3.22 -10.51
N VAL A 187 11.02 -2.31 -9.99
CA VAL A 187 11.48 -0.97 -9.57
C VAL A 187 12.51 -1.10 -8.46
N GLN A 188 12.30 -1.96 -7.46
CA GLN A 188 13.29 -2.18 -6.41
C GLN A 188 14.58 -2.83 -6.93
N GLY A 189 14.48 -3.78 -7.85
CA GLY A 189 15.63 -4.42 -8.50
C GLY A 189 16.45 -3.42 -9.32
N ILE A 190 15.79 -2.57 -10.10
CA ILE A 190 16.43 -1.50 -10.89
C ILE A 190 17.12 -0.50 -9.95
N LEU A 191 16.45 -0.06 -8.89
CA LEU A 191 17.04 0.87 -7.91
C LEU A 191 18.26 0.26 -7.22
N HIS A 192 18.20 -1.01 -6.85
CA HIS A 192 19.33 -1.72 -6.24
C HIS A 192 20.51 -1.85 -7.20
N TRP A 193 20.24 -2.18 -8.46
CA TRP A 193 21.26 -2.29 -9.49
C TRP A 193 21.92 -0.95 -9.81
N ARG A 194 21.15 0.13 -9.88
CA ARG A 194 21.68 1.49 -10.05
C ARG A 194 22.56 1.92 -8.87
N ARG A 195 22.17 1.60 -7.63
CA ARG A 195 22.97 1.87 -6.44
C ARG A 195 24.29 1.08 -6.44
N ARG A 196 24.27 -0.19 -6.84
CA ARG A 196 25.51 -0.99 -6.99
C ARG A 196 26.43 -0.45 -8.08
N ARG A 197 25.88 0.01 -9.19
CA ARG A 197 26.66 0.63 -10.26
C ARG A 197 27.27 1.96 -9.83
N ALA A 198 26.55 2.77 -9.05
CA ALA A 198 27.09 4.00 -8.46
C ALA A 198 28.21 3.72 -7.45
N ALA A 199 28.07 2.68 -6.62
CA ALA A 199 29.10 2.27 -5.65
C ALA A 199 30.32 1.58 -6.30
N GLY A 200 30.18 1.02 -7.50
CA GLY A 200 31.28 0.39 -8.25
C GLY A 200 32.08 1.35 -9.14
N GLY A 201 31.73 2.63 -9.17
CA GLY A 201 32.38 3.65 -10.00
C GLY A 201 33.42 4.51 -9.29
N GLN A 202 33.74 4.24 -8.02
CA GLN A 202 34.77 4.97 -7.29
C GLN A 202 36.13 4.36 -7.61
N PRO A 203 37.04 5.07 -8.33
CA PRO A 203 38.37 4.57 -8.61
C PRO A 203 39.09 4.35 -7.28
N ARG A 204 39.68 3.16 -7.11
CA ARG A 204 40.68 2.92 -6.09
C ARG A 204 41.97 3.54 -6.58
N ASP A 205 42.14 4.84 -6.35
CA ASP A 205 43.42 5.48 -6.55
C ASP A 205 44.32 5.07 -5.38
N ALA A 206 45.38 4.34 -5.74
CA ALA A 206 46.50 3.93 -4.91
C ALA A 206 47.63 4.96 -5.00
#